data_AF-A0A973CP49-F1
#
_entry.id   AF-A0A973CP49-F1
#
_cell.length_a   1.000
_cell.length_b   1.000
_cell.length_c   1.000
_cell.angle_alpha   90.00
_cell.angle_beta   90.00
_cell.angle_gamma   90.00
#
_symmetry.space_group_name_H-M   'P 1'
#
loop_
_entity.id
_entity.type
_entity.pdbx_description
1 polymer ?
#
loop_
_entity_poly.entity_id
_entity_poly.type
_entity_poly.pdbx_seq_one_letter_code
_entity_poly.pdbx_strand_id
1 'polypeptide(L)'
;MKVPEDYKTVQEAILAASAGDTILLAPGTYMIEGKIEVPKKLTIASNYLNSKDKSAIDATVLKASKKAGLQWFDIGPKAKGTKIIGLTFLGNAEHSLAIRNSHTEVSHCKFVGGRDQLSFEGGGGLVAHCYFEGAGDDAIDADLSVSWTAEHCTIRGSRDDGIEIRLHVKEGPITTHIVRYNTFTDGTTGIQLIDYEGDSHRKFEIYGNVFKNTRSTAVDCTVDTGNRNVDGSPMVEKAKIFSNTIDGCRNGITMAPNLVILNNIFTNTMVKGIIKGKHLEAGNTSIVDYCLFFKNGANYDKGLNMGKNIFTFDPQYSDTTSYKLSPNSRAIDMGIAAYR
;
A
#
# COMPACT_ATOMS: atom_id res chain seq x y z
N MET A 1 -12.94 6.22 -27.67
CA MET A 1 -11.96 5.65 -28.63
C MET A 1 -11.67 4.21 -28.22
N LYS A 2 -11.46 3.31 -29.17
CA LYS A 2 -11.24 1.90 -28.93
C LYS A 2 -9.89 1.44 -29.47
N VAL A 3 -9.22 0.59 -28.72
CA VAL A 3 -7.97 -0.07 -29.14
C VAL A 3 -8.23 -1.58 -29.16
N PRO A 4 -7.94 -2.32 -30.25
CA PRO A 4 -7.25 -1.86 -31.46
C PRO A 4 -8.15 -1.33 -32.60
N GLU A 5 -9.48 -1.26 -32.41
CA GLU A 5 -10.46 -0.98 -33.48
C GLU A 5 -10.23 0.39 -34.17
N ASP A 6 -10.05 1.47 -33.40
CA ASP A 6 -9.83 2.82 -33.93
C ASP A 6 -8.33 3.14 -34.11
N TYR A 7 -7.48 2.59 -33.24
CA TYR A 7 -6.03 2.82 -33.20
C TYR A 7 -5.30 1.52 -32.90
N LYS A 8 -4.19 1.24 -33.59
CA LYS A 8 -3.49 -0.04 -33.45
C LYS A 8 -2.79 -0.19 -32.11
N THR A 9 -2.35 0.92 -31.51
CA THR A 9 -1.63 0.93 -30.23
C THR A 9 -2.27 1.84 -29.19
N VAL A 10 -1.97 1.57 -27.92
CA VAL A 10 -2.41 2.41 -26.80
C VAL A 10 -1.84 3.82 -26.91
N GLN A 11 -0.57 3.96 -27.29
CA GLN A 11 0.08 5.27 -27.42
C GLN A 11 -0.53 6.11 -28.56
N GLU A 12 -0.85 5.49 -29.71
CA GLU A 12 -1.54 6.18 -30.80
C GLU A 12 -2.90 6.75 -30.36
N ALA A 13 -3.68 5.96 -29.60
CA ALA A 13 -4.95 6.42 -29.05
C ALA A 13 -4.75 7.59 -28.06
N ILE A 14 -3.73 7.53 -27.19
CA ILE A 14 -3.40 8.62 -26.25
C ILE A 14 -3.05 9.92 -26.97
N LEU A 15 -2.27 9.83 -28.06
CA LEU A 15 -1.88 10.99 -28.86
C LEU A 15 -3.11 11.65 -29.51
N ALA A 16 -3.99 10.84 -30.10
CA ALA A 16 -5.18 11.32 -30.78
C ALA A 16 -6.30 11.81 -29.84
N ALA A 17 -6.32 11.33 -28.58
CA ALA A 17 -7.35 11.68 -27.61
C ALA A 17 -7.28 13.15 -27.18
N SER A 18 -8.43 13.76 -26.92
CA SER A 18 -8.55 15.03 -26.21
C SER A 18 -8.54 14.82 -24.69
N ALA A 19 -8.21 15.87 -23.93
CA ALA A 19 -8.24 15.79 -22.48
C ALA A 19 -9.67 15.50 -21.98
N GLY A 20 -9.82 14.48 -21.14
CA GLY A 20 -11.09 14.00 -20.63
C GLY A 20 -11.65 12.77 -21.36
N ASP A 21 -11.08 12.41 -22.52
CA ASP A 21 -11.57 11.28 -23.31
C ASP A 21 -11.35 9.93 -22.61
N THR A 22 -12.16 8.96 -23.06
CA THR A 22 -12.03 7.55 -22.66
C THR A 22 -11.44 6.73 -23.81
N ILE A 23 -10.37 6.01 -23.48
CA ILE A 23 -9.72 5.00 -24.32
C ILE A 23 -10.10 3.63 -23.74
N LEU A 24 -10.83 2.85 -24.53
CA LEU A 24 -11.31 1.52 -24.16
C LEU A 24 -10.47 0.46 -24.87
N LEU A 25 -9.79 -0.38 -24.10
CA LEU A 25 -9.01 -1.49 -24.63
C LEU A 25 -9.91 -2.73 -24.72
N ALA A 26 -10.01 -3.30 -25.91
CA ALA A 26 -10.63 -4.61 -26.11
C ALA A 26 -9.83 -5.71 -25.39
N PRO A 27 -10.44 -6.86 -25.07
CA PRO A 27 -9.71 -8.05 -24.63
C PRO A 27 -8.55 -8.39 -25.59
N GLY A 28 -7.38 -8.66 -25.04
CA GLY A 28 -6.16 -8.93 -25.78
C GLY A 28 -4.90 -8.67 -24.93
N THR A 29 -3.77 -9.17 -25.41
CA THR A 29 -2.45 -8.83 -24.86
C THR A 29 -1.77 -7.80 -25.75
N TYR A 30 -1.56 -6.60 -25.20
CA TYR A 30 -0.88 -5.50 -25.85
C TYR A 30 0.60 -5.53 -25.47
N MET A 31 1.45 -5.90 -26.42
CA MET A 31 2.90 -5.85 -26.24
C MET A 31 3.37 -4.41 -26.28
N ILE A 32 3.97 -3.95 -25.19
CA ILE A 32 4.50 -2.60 -25.05
C ILE A 32 5.98 -2.62 -25.38
N GLU A 33 6.33 -2.03 -26.53
CA GLU A 33 7.70 -2.00 -27.07
C GLU A 33 8.46 -0.70 -26.74
N GLY A 34 7.77 0.31 -26.21
CA GLY A 34 8.32 1.59 -25.80
C GLY A 34 7.53 2.18 -24.64
N LYS A 35 7.93 3.36 -24.17
CA LYS A 35 7.23 4.04 -23.07
C LYS A 35 5.82 4.48 -23.51
N ILE A 36 4.82 4.21 -22.67
CA ILE A 36 3.50 4.83 -22.72
C ILE A 36 3.56 6.11 -21.90
N GLU A 37 3.24 7.23 -22.55
CA GLU A 37 3.24 8.56 -21.93
C GLU A 37 1.83 9.13 -21.99
N VAL A 38 1.26 9.44 -20.82
CA VAL A 38 -0.07 10.04 -20.66
C VAL A 38 0.11 11.51 -20.25
N PRO A 39 0.15 12.46 -21.20
CA PRO A 39 0.48 13.86 -20.91
C PRO A 39 -0.73 14.70 -20.49
N LYS A 40 -1.95 14.15 -20.58
CA LYS A 40 -3.21 14.85 -20.39
C LYS A 40 -4.20 13.96 -19.63
N LYS A 41 -5.20 14.57 -18.99
CA LYS A 41 -6.25 13.83 -18.27
C LYS A 41 -6.95 12.87 -19.22
N LEU A 42 -6.96 11.58 -18.92
CA LEU A 42 -7.67 10.56 -19.71
C LEU A 42 -8.32 9.52 -18.79
N THR A 43 -9.29 8.77 -19.32
CA THR A 43 -9.69 7.49 -18.75
C THR A 43 -9.17 6.39 -19.67
N ILE A 44 -8.33 5.50 -19.15
CA ILE A 44 -7.80 4.35 -19.89
C ILE A 44 -8.30 3.10 -19.18
N ALA A 45 -9.09 2.28 -19.87
CA ALA A 45 -9.82 1.20 -19.22
C ALA A 45 -10.03 -0.02 -20.12
N SER A 46 -10.28 -1.19 -19.51
CA SER A 46 -10.92 -2.31 -20.21
C SER A 46 -12.44 -2.15 -20.22
N ASN A 47 -13.13 -3.10 -20.86
CA ASN A 47 -14.59 -3.14 -20.82
C ASN A 47 -15.18 -3.41 -19.42
N TYR A 48 -14.35 -3.74 -18.40
CA TYR A 48 -14.79 -3.75 -17.00
C TYR A 48 -15.49 -2.44 -16.61
N LEU A 49 -15.05 -1.31 -17.19
CA LEU A 49 -15.68 0.00 -16.98
C LEU A 49 -17.20 -0.04 -17.17
N ASN A 50 -17.66 -0.73 -18.22
CA ASN A 50 -19.07 -0.79 -18.61
C ASN A 50 -19.77 -2.05 -18.08
N SER A 51 -19.11 -3.21 -18.17
CA SER A 51 -19.74 -4.50 -17.86
C SER A 51 -19.74 -4.84 -16.38
N LYS A 52 -18.79 -4.31 -15.60
CA LYS A 52 -18.43 -4.77 -14.24
C LYS A 52 -18.07 -6.26 -14.15
N ASP A 53 -17.87 -6.90 -15.30
CA ASP A 53 -17.39 -8.28 -15.38
C ASP A 53 -15.87 -8.29 -15.16
N LYS A 54 -15.44 -8.88 -14.04
CA LYS A 54 -14.04 -8.99 -13.67
C LYS A 54 -13.22 -9.78 -14.68
N SER A 55 -13.83 -10.64 -15.50
CA SER A 55 -13.13 -11.38 -16.55
C SER A 55 -12.47 -10.45 -17.57
N ALA A 56 -13.03 -9.24 -17.78
CA ALA A 56 -12.45 -8.23 -18.67
C ALA A 56 -11.11 -7.68 -18.16
N ILE A 57 -10.84 -7.77 -16.85
CA ILE A 57 -9.57 -7.32 -16.26
C ILE A 57 -8.45 -8.27 -16.66
N ASP A 58 -8.64 -9.56 -16.41
CA ASP A 58 -7.66 -10.59 -16.76
C ASP A 58 -7.48 -10.74 -18.27
N ALA A 59 -8.53 -10.46 -19.05
CA ALA A 59 -8.49 -10.57 -20.51
C ALA A 59 -7.85 -9.35 -21.21
N THR A 60 -7.68 -8.21 -20.54
CA THR A 60 -7.05 -7.00 -21.11
C THR A 60 -5.70 -6.74 -20.47
N VAL A 61 -4.65 -7.25 -21.12
CA VAL A 61 -3.29 -7.30 -20.57
C VAL A 61 -2.36 -6.33 -21.29
N LEU A 62 -1.73 -5.43 -20.54
CA LEU A 62 -0.59 -4.63 -20.96
C LEU A 62 0.69 -5.35 -20.52
N LYS A 63 1.54 -5.73 -21.48
CA LYS A 63 2.76 -6.48 -21.21
C LYS A 63 3.97 -5.75 -21.75
N ALA A 64 4.83 -5.28 -20.86
CA ALA A 64 6.07 -4.63 -21.26
C ALA A 64 7.12 -5.62 -21.78
N SER A 65 7.74 -5.27 -22.89
CA SER A 65 8.96 -5.91 -23.37
C SER A 65 10.19 -5.29 -22.70
N LYS A 66 11.36 -5.90 -22.89
CA LYS A 66 12.65 -5.31 -22.46
C LYS A 66 12.92 -3.93 -23.08
N LYS A 67 12.35 -3.66 -24.27
CA LYS A 67 12.54 -2.38 -24.98
C LYS A 67 11.74 -1.22 -24.36
N ALA A 68 10.72 -1.52 -23.56
CA ALA A 68 9.87 -0.51 -22.94
C ALA A 68 10.61 0.36 -21.90
N GLY A 69 11.84 -0.03 -21.54
CA GLY A 69 12.66 0.67 -20.55
C GLY A 69 12.31 0.29 -19.12
N LEU A 70 12.94 0.97 -18.17
CA LEU A 70 12.78 0.71 -16.73
C LEU A 70 11.42 1.20 -16.21
N GLN A 71 10.90 2.29 -16.78
CA GLN A 71 9.59 2.87 -16.46
C GLN A 71 8.77 2.99 -17.74
N TRP A 72 7.66 2.25 -17.85
CA TRP A 72 7.01 2.08 -19.15
C TRP A 72 5.57 2.56 -19.25
N PHE A 73 4.85 2.78 -18.14
CA PHE A 73 3.55 3.44 -18.17
C PHE A 73 3.59 4.67 -17.27
N ASP A 74 3.61 5.86 -17.86
CA ASP A 74 3.91 7.11 -17.15
C ASP A 74 2.75 8.10 -17.25
N ILE A 75 2.16 8.43 -16.10
CA ILE A 75 1.10 9.44 -15.98
C ILE A 75 1.72 10.78 -15.64
N GLY A 76 1.88 11.61 -16.66
CA GLY A 76 2.63 12.86 -16.58
C GLY A 76 2.01 13.92 -15.63
N PRO A 77 2.79 14.95 -15.26
CA PRO A 77 2.41 15.95 -14.25
C PRO A 77 1.17 16.78 -14.62
N LYS A 78 0.86 16.92 -15.92
CA LYS A 78 -0.32 17.66 -16.42
C LYS A 78 -1.58 16.79 -16.54
N ALA A 79 -1.47 15.48 -16.28
CA ALA A 79 -2.57 14.52 -16.45
C ALA A 79 -3.42 14.32 -15.18
N LYS A 80 -3.55 15.36 -14.34
CA LYS A 80 -4.34 15.31 -13.11
C LYS A 80 -5.80 14.91 -13.40
N GLY A 81 -6.32 13.98 -12.61
CA GLY A 81 -7.65 13.42 -12.74
C GLY A 81 -7.74 12.27 -13.74
N THR A 82 -6.60 11.70 -14.16
CA THR A 82 -6.55 10.49 -14.98
C THR A 82 -7.09 9.29 -14.22
N LYS A 83 -7.76 8.39 -14.93
CA LYS A 83 -8.28 7.13 -14.38
C LYS A 83 -7.74 5.94 -15.16
N ILE A 84 -7.22 4.94 -14.44
CA ILE A 84 -6.77 3.66 -14.96
C ILE A 84 -7.68 2.58 -14.37
N ILE A 85 -8.48 1.91 -15.19
CA ILE A 85 -9.59 1.09 -14.69
C ILE A 85 -9.59 -0.30 -15.33
N GLY A 86 -9.53 -1.34 -14.51
CA GLY A 86 -9.84 -2.69 -14.97
C GLY A 86 -8.81 -3.30 -15.91
N LEU A 87 -7.53 -2.99 -15.76
CA LEU A 87 -6.45 -3.46 -16.64
C LEU A 87 -5.51 -4.40 -15.90
N THR A 88 -4.92 -5.35 -16.63
CA THR A 88 -3.80 -6.15 -16.12
C THR A 88 -2.47 -5.60 -16.63
N PHE A 89 -1.56 -5.24 -15.72
CA PHE A 89 -0.18 -4.87 -15.97
C PHE A 89 0.70 -6.07 -15.67
N LEU A 90 1.35 -6.62 -16.69
CA LEU A 90 2.36 -7.65 -16.54
C LEU A 90 3.73 -6.98 -16.62
N GLY A 91 4.37 -6.87 -15.44
CA GLY A 91 5.49 -5.97 -15.19
C GLY A 91 6.80 -6.31 -15.91
N ASN A 92 7.78 -5.40 -15.77
CA ASN A 92 9.13 -5.53 -16.34
C ASN A 92 10.23 -5.09 -15.35
N ALA A 93 11.40 -4.66 -15.84
CA ALA A 93 12.63 -4.49 -15.07
C ALA A 93 12.53 -3.62 -13.82
N GLU A 94 11.78 -2.50 -13.82
CA GLU A 94 11.61 -1.63 -12.65
C GLU A 94 10.16 -1.25 -12.36
N HIS A 95 9.66 -0.09 -12.86
CA HIS A 95 8.36 0.45 -12.49
C HIS A 95 7.30 0.21 -13.58
N SER A 96 6.19 -0.44 -13.22
CA SER A 96 5.15 -0.75 -14.20
C SER A 96 4.20 0.42 -14.48
N LEU A 97 3.78 1.14 -13.44
CA LEU A 97 2.96 2.35 -13.55
C LEU A 97 3.51 3.46 -12.65
N ALA A 98 3.98 4.55 -13.25
CA ALA A 98 4.45 5.73 -12.53
C ALA A 98 3.40 6.85 -12.56
N ILE A 99 3.11 7.44 -11.39
CA ILE A 99 2.16 8.54 -11.22
C ILE A 99 2.94 9.79 -10.81
N ARG A 100 2.95 10.82 -11.68
CA ARG A 100 3.73 12.06 -11.49
C ARG A 100 2.88 13.31 -11.26
N ASN A 101 1.60 13.14 -10.96
CA ASN A 101 0.66 14.22 -10.72
C ASN A 101 -0.08 14.03 -9.40
N SER A 102 -0.66 15.11 -8.88
CA SER A 102 -1.27 15.12 -7.54
C SER A 102 -2.54 14.28 -7.39
N HIS A 103 -3.12 13.77 -8.47
CA HIS A 103 -4.33 12.95 -8.37
C HIS A 103 -4.55 12.07 -9.61
N THR A 104 -4.27 10.77 -9.48
CA THR A 104 -4.68 9.72 -10.43
C THR A 104 -5.47 8.65 -9.68
N GLU A 105 -6.54 8.15 -10.30
CA GLU A 105 -7.30 7.02 -9.77
C GLU A 105 -6.90 5.74 -10.51
N VAL A 106 -6.39 4.75 -9.79
CA VAL A 106 -6.12 3.40 -10.29
C VAL A 106 -7.08 2.46 -9.59
N SER A 107 -7.97 1.81 -10.33
CA SER A 107 -8.96 0.95 -9.71
C SER A 107 -9.23 -0.34 -10.46
N HIS A 108 -9.44 -1.41 -9.71
CA HIS A 108 -9.72 -2.75 -10.27
C HIS A 108 -8.63 -3.21 -11.25
N CYS A 109 -7.40 -2.76 -11.06
CA CYS A 109 -6.27 -3.18 -11.87
C CYS A 109 -5.56 -4.36 -11.21
N LYS A 110 -4.88 -5.14 -12.03
CA LYS A 110 -4.06 -6.26 -11.62
C LYS A 110 -2.62 -6.01 -12.02
N PHE A 111 -1.69 -6.13 -11.08
CA PHE A 111 -0.25 -6.01 -11.32
C PHE A 111 0.41 -7.34 -10.98
N VAL A 112 1.15 -7.90 -11.92
CA VAL A 112 1.80 -9.22 -11.77
C VAL A 112 3.26 -9.11 -12.18
N GLY A 113 4.15 -9.54 -11.29
CA GLY A 113 5.60 -9.45 -11.51
C GLY A 113 6.09 -8.01 -11.65
N GLY A 114 7.30 -7.85 -12.18
CA GLY A 114 8.04 -6.58 -12.20
C GLY A 114 8.87 -6.38 -10.93
N ARG A 115 9.67 -5.29 -10.80
CA ARG A 115 10.18 -4.87 -9.47
C ARG A 115 9.08 -4.09 -8.77
N ASP A 116 8.96 -2.81 -9.08
CA ASP A 116 7.96 -1.91 -8.53
C ASP A 116 6.72 -1.92 -9.42
N GLN A 117 5.58 -2.25 -8.83
CA GLN A 117 4.36 -2.42 -9.63
C GLN A 117 3.67 -1.08 -9.89
N LEU A 118 3.54 -0.24 -8.86
CA LEU A 118 3.00 1.11 -8.97
C LEU A 118 3.86 2.06 -8.15
N SER A 119 4.30 3.16 -8.75
CA SER A 119 5.08 4.18 -8.04
C SER A 119 4.38 5.53 -8.02
N PHE A 120 4.29 6.15 -6.85
CA PHE A 120 4.00 7.58 -6.71
C PHE A 120 5.31 8.34 -6.76
N GLU A 121 5.50 9.09 -7.84
CA GLU A 121 6.77 9.71 -8.22
C GLU A 121 6.61 11.24 -8.17
N GLY A 122 6.55 11.76 -6.95
CA GLY A 122 5.98 13.08 -6.66
C GLY A 122 4.45 13.13 -6.82
N GLY A 123 3.82 11.98 -7.07
CA GLY A 123 2.40 11.86 -7.35
C GLY A 123 1.52 11.60 -6.14
N GLY A 124 0.21 11.50 -6.38
CA GLY A 124 -0.78 11.07 -5.40
C GLY A 124 -2.10 10.68 -6.05
N GLY A 125 -3.11 10.38 -5.24
CA GLY A 125 -4.43 9.95 -5.72
C GLY A 125 -5.00 8.73 -4.99
N LEU A 126 -5.62 7.83 -5.73
CA LEU A 126 -6.35 6.69 -5.19
C LEU A 126 -5.90 5.40 -5.88
N VAL A 127 -5.57 4.38 -5.10
CA VAL A 127 -5.38 3.00 -5.56
C VAL A 127 -6.43 2.14 -4.86
N ALA A 128 -7.45 1.70 -5.59
CA ALA A 128 -8.62 1.04 -4.99
C ALA A 128 -8.94 -0.30 -5.65
N HIS A 129 -9.24 -1.32 -4.85
CA HIS A 129 -9.66 -2.64 -5.36
C HIS A 129 -8.66 -3.28 -6.34
N CYS A 130 -7.37 -2.97 -6.20
CA CYS A 130 -6.32 -3.51 -7.05
C CYS A 130 -5.75 -4.81 -6.47
N TYR A 131 -5.23 -5.66 -7.35
CA TYR A 131 -4.53 -6.88 -6.99
C TYR A 131 -3.05 -6.78 -7.40
N PHE A 132 -2.15 -6.94 -6.45
CA PHE A 132 -0.70 -6.88 -6.63
C PHE A 132 -0.11 -8.23 -6.26
N GLU A 133 0.64 -8.84 -7.18
CA GLU A 133 1.22 -10.17 -6.98
C GLU A 133 2.66 -10.26 -7.46
N GLY A 134 3.52 -10.75 -6.57
CA GLY A 134 4.89 -11.10 -6.92
C GLY A 134 5.74 -9.91 -7.34
N ALA A 135 5.57 -8.75 -6.68
CA ALA A 135 6.46 -7.62 -6.86
C ALA A 135 7.91 -8.04 -6.55
N GLY A 136 8.83 -7.65 -7.41
CA GLY A 136 10.25 -7.94 -7.30
C GLY A 136 10.95 -6.99 -6.35
N ASP A 137 10.43 -5.79 -6.11
CA ASP A 137 10.69 -5.01 -4.90
C ASP A 137 9.35 -4.74 -4.25
N ASP A 138 8.70 -3.64 -4.64
CA ASP A 138 7.54 -3.13 -3.93
C ASP A 138 6.27 -3.22 -4.77
N ALA A 139 5.17 -3.59 -4.13
CA ALA A 139 3.88 -3.53 -4.84
C ALA A 139 3.45 -2.08 -5.06
N ILE A 140 3.67 -1.21 -4.06
CA ILE A 140 3.51 0.23 -4.19
C ILE A 140 4.73 0.92 -3.60
N ASP A 141 5.42 1.71 -4.40
CA ASP A 141 6.53 2.56 -3.97
C ASP A 141 6.09 4.04 -3.98
N ALA A 142 6.56 4.82 -3.02
CA ALA A 142 6.12 6.20 -2.83
C ALA A 142 7.27 7.14 -2.47
N ASP A 143 7.78 7.81 -3.50
CA ASP A 143 8.85 8.79 -3.43
C ASP A 143 8.33 10.20 -3.65
N LEU A 144 8.72 11.13 -2.76
CA LEU A 144 8.30 12.54 -2.83
C LEU A 144 6.77 12.74 -2.94
N SER A 145 5.99 11.72 -2.59
CA SER A 145 4.55 11.66 -2.85
C SER A 145 3.76 12.77 -2.15
N VAL A 146 2.66 13.17 -2.77
CA VAL A 146 1.62 13.98 -2.14
C VAL A 146 0.51 13.08 -1.57
N SER A 147 -0.58 13.64 -1.06
CA SER A 147 -1.64 12.83 -0.44
C SER A 147 -2.17 11.73 -1.36
N TRP A 148 -2.24 10.51 -0.85
CA TRP A 148 -2.81 9.36 -1.55
C TRP A 148 -3.52 8.39 -0.62
N THR A 149 -4.36 7.53 -1.19
CA THR A 149 -5.06 6.46 -0.48
C THR A 149 -4.89 5.14 -1.21
N ALA A 150 -4.51 4.08 -0.49
CA ALA A 150 -4.63 2.71 -0.96
C ALA A 150 -5.72 2.00 -0.17
N GLU A 151 -6.74 1.50 -0.85
CA GLU A 151 -7.87 0.84 -0.20
C GLU A 151 -8.40 -0.41 -0.91
N HIS A 152 -8.88 -1.37 -0.10
CA HIS A 152 -9.48 -2.60 -0.61
C HIS A 152 -8.59 -3.38 -1.60
N CYS A 153 -7.28 -3.20 -1.52
CA CYS A 153 -6.31 -3.88 -2.36
C CYS A 153 -5.88 -5.20 -1.72
N THR A 154 -5.49 -6.15 -2.57
CA THR A 154 -4.78 -7.36 -2.16
C THR A 154 -3.34 -7.25 -2.62
N ILE A 155 -2.39 -7.38 -1.70
CA ILE A 155 -0.96 -7.27 -1.96
C ILE A 155 -0.32 -8.58 -1.48
N ARG A 156 0.23 -9.34 -2.42
CA ARG A 156 0.65 -10.72 -2.19
C ARG A 156 2.06 -10.97 -2.70
N GLY A 157 2.90 -11.53 -1.82
CA GLY A 157 4.17 -12.12 -2.23
C GLY A 157 5.20 -11.12 -2.76
N SER A 158 5.16 -9.85 -2.31
CA SER A 158 6.26 -8.91 -2.58
C SER A 158 7.58 -9.48 -2.09
N ARG A 159 8.63 -9.41 -2.92
CA ARG A 159 9.99 -9.79 -2.53
C ARG A 159 10.51 -8.83 -1.47
N ASP A 160 10.26 -7.54 -1.67
CA ASP A 160 10.50 -6.52 -0.65
C ASP A 160 9.18 -6.16 0.04
N ASP A 161 8.70 -4.93 -0.07
CA ASP A 161 7.61 -4.45 0.75
C ASP A 161 6.26 -4.46 0.01
N GLY A 162 5.19 -4.58 0.78
CA GLY A 162 3.85 -4.39 0.24
C GLY A 162 3.66 -2.94 -0.20
N ILE A 163 4.04 -2.01 0.66
CA ILE A 163 4.09 -0.58 0.38
C ILE A 163 5.37 -0.02 1.00
N GLU A 164 6.18 0.65 0.19
CA GLU A 164 7.35 1.41 0.64
C GLU A 164 7.05 2.91 0.57
N ILE A 165 7.40 3.68 1.60
CA ILE A 165 7.20 5.13 1.64
C ILE A 165 8.46 5.82 2.16
N ARG A 166 9.13 6.56 1.28
CA ARG A 166 10.31 7.35 1.64
C ARG A 166 9.91 8.73 2.18
N LEU A 167 10.29 9.01 3.42
CA LEU A 167 9.96 10.25 4.15
C LEU A 167 10.94 11.38 3.83
N HIS A 168 11.25 11.60 2.56
CA HIS A 168 12.13 12.71 2.16
C HIS A 168 11.54 14.05 2.63
N VAL A 169 12.41 14.87 3.21
CA VAL A 169 12.10 16.24 3.63
C VAL A 169 11.49 17.02 2.48
N LYS A 170 10.40 17.74 2.76
CA LYS A 170 9.78 18.64 1.79
C LYS A 170 9.12 19.83 2.47
N GLU A 171 9.04 20.91 1.71
CA GLU A 171 8.34 22.13 2.11
C GLU A 171 6.85 22.09 1.72
N GLY A 172 6.06 22.94 2.36
CA GLY A 172 4.66 23.18 1.99
C GLY A 172 3.64 22.51 2.93
N PRO A 173 2.39 22.30 2.50
CA PRO A 173 1.33 21.82 3.37
C PRO A 173 1.53 20.35 3.75
N ILE A 174 1.05 19.98 4.95
CA ILE A 174 1.01 18.58 5.38
C ILE A 174 0.19 17.74 4.40
N THR A 175 0.76 16.62 3.96
CA THR A 175 0.10 15.61 3.13
C THR A 175 -0.34 14.42 3.97
N THR A 176 -1.47 13.81 3.60
CA THR A 176 -2.08 12.70 4.35
C THR A 176 -2.05 11.45 3.49
N HIS A 177 -1.49 10.36 4.02
CA HIS A 177 -1.42 9.07 3.33
C HIS A 177 -2.29 8.09 4.10
N ILE A 178 -3.23 7.44 3.40
CA ILE A 178 -4.20 6.54 4.02
C ILE A 178 -4.03 5.15 3.42
N VAL A 179 -3.82 4.15 4.27
CA VAL A 179 -3.76 2.75 3.87
C VAL A 179 -4.83 2.01 4.63
N ARG A 180 -5.93 1.63 3.97
CA ARG A 180 -7.08 1.05 4.66
C ARG A 180 -7.73 -0.15 4.00
N TYR A 181 -8.25 -1.08 4.80
CA TYR A 181 -9.02 -2.21 4.30
C TYR A 181 -8.30 -3.07 3.26
N ASN A 182 -6.97 -3.07 3.27
CA ASN A 182 -6.15 -3.88 2.38
C ASN A 182 -5.79 -5.22 3.03
N THR A 183 -5.45 -6.20 2.21
CA THR A 183 -4.92 -7.50 2.65
C THR A 183 -3.50 -7.67 2.15
N PHE A 184 -2.55 -7.85 3.08
CA PHE A 184 -1.13 -8.10 2.82
C PHE A 184 -0.81 -9.55 3.17
N THR A 185 -0.28 -10.31 2.22
CA THR A 185 0.04 -11.74 2.43
C THR A 185 1.42 -12.11 1.91
N ASP A 186 2.17 -12.88 2.69
CA ASP A 186 3.38 -13.58 2.25
C ASP A 186 4.49 -12.68 1.64
N GLY A 187 4.52 -11.38 1.98
CA GLY A 187 5.55 -10.40 1.58
C GLY A 187 6.70 -10.27 2.59
N THR A 188 7.70 -9.41 2.37
CA THR A 188 8.73 -9.13 3.41
C THR A 188 8.15 -8.24 4.50
N THR A 189 7.84 -6.99 4.19
CA THR A 189 7.12 -6.07 5.08
C THR A 189 5.74 -5.78 4.52
N GLY A 190 4.74 -5.55 5.37
CA GLY A 190 3.44 -5.07 4.90
C GLY A 190 3.55 -3.63 4.38
N ILE A 191 3.91 -2.71 5.28
CA ILE A 191 4.14 -1.30 4.99
C ILE A 191 5.47 -0.88 5.63
N GLN A 192 6.35 -0.22 4.89
CA GLN A 192 7.58 0.37 5.39
C GLN A 192 7.52 1.89 5.29
N LEU A 193 7.79 2.56 6.41
CA LEU A 193 7.96 4.01 6.53
C LEU A 193 9.45 4.29 6.76
N ILE A 194 10.12 4.83 5.74
CA ILE A 194 11.57 5.04 5.75
C ILE A 194 11.89 6.48 6.09
N ASP A 195 12.42 6.68 7.28
CA ASP A 195 12.81 7.97 7.82
C ASP A 195 14.06 8.55 7.14
N TYR A 196 14.01 9.86 6.93
CA TYR A 196 15.12 10.71 6.54
C TYR A 196 15.16 11.88 7.51
N GLU A 197 16.37 12.33 7.87
CA GLU A 197 16.53 13.42 8.84
C GLU A 197 15.74 14.68 8.44
N GLY A 198 14.74 15.03 9.26
CA GLY A 198 13.90 16.22 9.10
C GLY A 198 12.40 15.89 9.11
N ASP A 199 11.56 16.92 8.95
CA ASP A 199 10.10 16.74 8.83
C ASP A 199 9.73 16.63 7.35
N SER A 200 9.14 15.50 6.97
CA SER A 200 8.69 15.23 5.62
C SER A 200 7.29 15.81 5.33
N HIS A 201 6.68 16.52 6.29
CA HIS A 201 5.34 17.11 6.21
C HIS A 201 4.29 16.06 5.76
N ARG A 202 4.40 14.84 6.29
CA ARG A 202 3.48 13.73 6.06
C ARG A 202 2.81 13.30 7.35
N LYS A 203 1.59 12.78 7.23
CA LYS A 203 0.89 12.06 8.29
C LYS A 203 0.20 10.84 7.72
N PHE A 204 0.06 9.81 8.56
CA PHE A 204 -0.42 8.50 8.13
C PHE A 204 -1.65 8.05 8.92
N GLU A 205 -2.59 7.43 8.21
CA GLU A 205 -3.67 6.64 8.80
C GLU A 205 -3.63 5.25 8.19
N ILE A 206 -3.31 4.25 9.00
CA ILE A 206 -3.16 2.85 8.60
C ILE A 206 -4.18 2.03 9.38
N TYR A 207 -5.29 1.65 8.75
CA TYR A 207 -6.38 1.02 9.49
C TYR A 207 -7.25 0.00 8.77
N GLY A 208 -7.84 -0.91 9.52
CA GLY A 208 -8.73 -1.93 8.95
C GLY A 208 -8.02 -2.91 8.01
N ASN A 209 -6.68 -2.92 7.98
CA ASN A 209 -5.92 -3.83 7.12
C ASN A 209 -5.73 -5.19 7.79
N VAL A 210 -5.53 -6.20 6.96
CA VAL A 210 -5.11 -7.54 7.38
C VAL A 210 -3.68 -7.76 6.92
N PHE A 211 -2.78 -8.05 7.86
CA PHE A 211 -1.41 -8.45 7.57
C PHE A 211 -1.22 -9.91 7.96
N LYS A 212 -0.78 -10.72 7.00
CA LYS A 212 -0.64 -12.16 7.17
C LYS A 212 0.71 -12.66 6.70
N ASN A 213 1.40 -13.38 7.58
CA ASN A 213 2.65 -14.09 7.25
C ASN A 213 3.73 -13.20 6.61
N THR A 214 3.87 -11.94 7.03
CA THR A 214 4.99 -11.12 6.56
C THR A 214 6.30 -11.67 7.13
N ARG A 215 7.36 -11.72 6.31
CA ARG A 215 8.65 -12.30 6.69
C ARG A 215 9.46 -11.41 7.65
N SER A 216 9.15 -10.12 7.72
CA SER A 216 9.80 -9.12 8.59
C SER A 216 8.81 -8.50 9.57
N THR A 217 8.01 -7.53 9.15
CA THR A 217 7.13 -6.74 10.02
C THR A 217 5.83 -6.41 9.28
N ALA A 218 4.71 -6.23 9.99
CA ALA A 218 3.47 -5.78 9.35
C ALA A 218 3.55 -4.28 9.00
N VAL A 219 3.95 -3.44 9.96
CA VAL A 219 4.26 -2.02 9.73
C VAL A 219 5.62 -1.70 10.33
N ASP A 220 6.58 -1.31 9.48
CA ASP A 220 7.96 -1.03 9.89
C ASP A 220 8.26 0.47 9.81
N CYS A 221 8.68 1.06 10.92
CA CYS A 221 9.29 2.39 10.94
C CYS A 221 10.80 2.19 10.99
N THR A 222 11.51 2.63 9.96
CA THR A 222 12.95 2.36 9.82
C THR A 222 13.70 3.57 9.29
N VAL A 223 15.03 3.52 9.32
CA VAL A 223 15.93 4.54 8.76
C VAL A 223 16.58 4.00 7.49
N ASP A 224 16.83 4.87 6.51
CA ASP A 224 17.54 4.49 5.28
C ASP A 224 19.04 4.22 5.55
N THR A 225 19.34 3.01 6.03
CA THR A 225 20.71 2.59 6.37
C THR A 225 21.21 1.46 5.47
N GLY A 226 20.42 1.03 4.48
CA GLY A 226 20.66 -0.18 3.69
C GLY A 226 20.58 -1.50 4.49
N ASN A 227 20.44 -1.42 5.82
CA ASN A 227 20.28 -2.55 6.72
C ASN A 227 18.82 -2.70 7.11
N ARG A 228 18.27 -3.90 6.91
CA ARG A 228 16.86 -4.24 7.22
C ARG A 228 16.63 -4.52 8.72
N ASN A 229 17.22 -3.71 9.58
CA ASN A 229 17.06 -3.85 11.01
C ASN A 229 15.70 -3.26 11.44
N VAL A 230 15.00 -3.97 12.30
CA VAL A 230 13.73 -3.54 12.91
C VAL A 230 13.98 -2.68 14.15
N ASP A 231 14.83 -1.66 14.01
CA ASP A 231 15.35 -0.83 15.11
C ASP A 231 14.47 0.38 15.44
N GLY A 232 13.39 0.61 14.69
CA GLY A 232 12.64 1.86 14.74
C GLY A 232 13.36 2.98 14.00
N SER A 233 12.75 4.15 14.00
CA SER A 233 13.35 5.37 13.46
C SER A 233 13.04 6.59 14.33
N PRO A 234 13.84 7.67 14.23
CA PRO A 234 13.55 8.94 14.88
C PRO A 234 12.51 9.79 14.13
N MET A 235 11.75 9.20 13.20
CA MET A 235 10.76 9.92 12.39
C MET A 235 9.87 10.82 13.24
N VAL A 236 9.61 12.02 12.71
CA VAL A 236 8.83 13.06 13.42
C VAL A 236 7.38 13.07 13.00
N GLU A 237 7.04 12.41 11.90
CA GLU A 237 5.70 12.35 11.34
C GLU A 237 4.74 11.63 12.27
N LYS A 238 3.47 12.04 12.20
CA LYS A 238 2.40 11.39 12.96
C LYS A 238 1.84 10.23 12.17
N ALA A 239 1.77 9.06 12.80
CA ALA A 239 1.08 7.91 12.24
C ALA A 239 0.06 7.33 13.23
N LYS A 240 -1.18 7.18 12.76
CA LYS A 240 -2.25 6.48 13.47
C LYS A 240 -2.38 5.09 12.85
N ILE A 241 -2.14 4.05 13.64
CA ILE A 241 -2.21 2.65 13.21
C ILE A 241 -3.30 1.98 14.04
N PHE A 242 -4.46 1.71 13.46
CA PHE A 242 -5.60 1.25 14.26
C PHE A 242 -6.53 0.26 13.57
N SER A 243 -7.26 -0.55 14.35
CA SER A 243 -8.21 -1.52 13.82
C SER A 243 -7.62 -2.51 12.80
N ASN A 244 -6.31 -2.77 12.83
CA ASN A 244 -5.69 -3.75 11.94
C ASN A 244 -5.66 -5.13 12.59
N THR A 245 -5.71 -6.18 11.77
CA THR A 245 -5.43 -7.55 12.19
C THR A 245 -4.06 -7.96 11.67
N ILE A 246 -3.19 -8.39 12.58
CA ILE A 246 -1.82 -8.80 12.30
C ILE A 246 -1.67 -10.23 12.78
N ASP A 247 -1.56 -11.17 11.84
CA ASP A 247 -1.54 -12.60 12.12
C ASP A 247 -0.35 -13.32 11.46
N GLY A 248 0.35 -14.16 12.20
CA GLY A 248 1.43 -15.00 11.65
C GLY A 248 2.64 -14.25 11.11
N CYS A 249 2.68 -12.92 11.27
CA CYS A 249 3.79 -12.08 10.84
C CYS A 249 5.02 -12.33 11.73
N ARG A 250 6.24 -12.18 11.21
CA ARG A 250 7.43 -12.33 12.06
C ARG A 250 7.42 -11.31 13.21
N ASN A 251 7.18 -10.04 12.89
CA ASN A 251 6.89 -8.99 13.85
C ASN A 251 5.60 -8.24 13.47
N GLY A 252 4.94 -7.62 14.45
CA GLY A 252 3.78 -6.77 14.18
C GLY A 252 4.16 -5.36 13.77
N ILE A 253 4.48 -4.49 14.73
CA ILE A 253 4.82 -3.09 14.44
C ILE A 253 6.17 -2.72 15.04
N THR A 254 7.04 -2.08 14.25
CA THR A 254 8.23 -1.40 14.77
C THR A 254 7.87 0.03 15.12
N MET A 255 8.21 0.47 16.34
CA MET A 255 7.83 1.80 16.83
C MET A 255 8.75 2.91 16.36
N ALA A 256 8.20 4.12 16.36
CA ALA A 256 8.87 5.40 16.27
C ALA A 256 8.16 6.43 17.19
N PRO A 257 8.72 7.64 17.39
CA PRO A 257 8.00 8.75 18.01
C PRO A 257 6.67 9.08 17.28
N ASN A 258 5.74 9.72 17.98
CA ASN A 258 4.48 10.24 17.44
C ASN A 258 3.51 9.19 16.82
N LEU A 259 3.59 7.93 17.27
CA LEU A 259 2.69 6.85 16.86
C LEU A 259 1.50 6.67 17.82
N VAL A 260 0.29 6.58 17.26
CA VAL A 260 -0.93 6.19 18.01
C VAL A 260 -1.37 4.82 17.53
N ILE A 261 -1.22 3.80 18.38
CA ILE A 261 -1.52 2.40 18.07
C ILE A 261 -2.72 1.96 18.90
N LEU A 262 -3.88 1.80 18.26
CA LEU A 262 -5.15 1.55 18.93
C LEU A 262 -5.94 0.43 18.28
N ASN A 263 -6.71 -0.36 19.04
CA ASN A 263 -7.67 -1.32 18.48
C ASN A 263 -7.07 -2.38 17.53
N ASN A 264 -5.75 -2.62 17.57
CA ASN A 264 -5.14 -3.64 16.72
C ASN A 264 -5.18 -5.01 17.40
N ILE A 265 -5.36 -6.06 16.61
CA ILE A 265 -5.27 -7.44 17.07
C ILE A 265 -3.97 -8.05 16.53
N PHE A 266 -3.13 -8.55 17.44
CA PHE A 266 -1.87 -9.22 17.14
C PHE A 266 -1.97 -10.69 17.54
N THR A 267 -1.96 -11.58 16.57
CA THR A 267 -2.03 -13.02 16.81
C THR A 267 -0.88 -13.75 16.16
N ASN A 268 -0.39 -14.79 16.84
CA ASN A 268 0.60 -15.71 16.27
C ASN A 268 1.84 -15.03 15.67
N THR A 269 2.24 -13.84 16.15
CA THR A 269 3.48 -13.23 15.66
C THR A 269 4.66 -14.07 16.11
N MET A 270 5.61 -14.33 15.21
CA MET A 270 6.66 -15.33 15.48
C MET A 270 7.66 -14.83 16.53
N VAL A 271 7.98 -13.54 16.49
CA VAL A 271 8.96 -12.90 17.39
C VAL A 271 8.24 -11.96 18.34
N LYS A 272 7.67 -10.85 17.84
CA LYS A 272 7.04 -9.83 18.69
C LYS A 272 5.80 -9.20 18.07
N GLY A 273 4.79 -8.87 18.88
CA GLY A 273 3.68 -8.01 18.46
C GLY A 273 4.13 -6.56 18.22
N ILE A 274 4.84 -5.94 19.16
CA ILE A 274 5.37 -4.59 19.01
C ILE A 274 6.85 -4.52 19.43
N ILE A 275 7.69 -3.94 18.57
CA ILE A 275 9.11 -3.67 18.83
C ILE A 275 9.26 -2.21 19.23
N LYS A 276 9.92 -1.95 20.37
CA LYS A 276 10.11 -0.57 20.87
C LYS A 276 11.04 0.25 19.97
N GLY A 277 12.04 -0.38 19.38
CA GLY A 277 13.11 0.32 18.70
C GLY A 277 14.00 1.13 19.64
N LYS A 278 15.09 1.70 19.10
CA LYS A 278 16.10 2.44 19.86
C LYS A 278 15.83 3.95 19.97
N HIS A 279 14.89 4.46 19.16
CA HIS A 279 14.60 5.89 19.02
C HIS A 279 13.43 6.37 19.90
N LEU A 280 12.83 5.47 20.69
CA LEU A 280 11.82 5.84 21.68
C LEU A 280 12.47 6.31 22.99
N GLU A 281 12.57 7.63 23.14
CA GLU A 281 13.09 8.32 24.33
C GLU A 281 12.01 8.64 25.38
N ALA A 282 12.43 8.99 26.60
CA ALA A 282 11.50 9.42 27.64
C ALA A 282 10.77 10.70 27.24
N GLY A 283 9.44 10.75 27.42
CA GLY A 283 8.62 11.90 27.05
C GLY A 283 8.06 11.89 25.62
N ASN A 284 8.33 10.85 24.83
CA ASN A 284 7.68 10.67 23.53
C ASN A 284 6.14 10.57 23.68
N THR A 285 5.41 11.00 22.64
CA THR A 285 3.94 11.00 22.64
C THR A 285 3.31 9.72 22.11
N SER A 286 4.14 8.72 21.74
CA SER A 286 3.61 7.47 21.20
C SER A 286 2.84 6.72 22.27
N ILE A 287 1.75 6.05 21.88
CA ILE A 287 0.90 5.28 22.80
C ILE A 287 0.41 4.00 22.14
N VAL A 288 0.41 2.93 22.93
CA VAL A 288 -0.27 1.68 22.59
C VAL A 288 -1.40 1.47 23.59
N ASP A 289 -2.64 1.41 23.12
CA ASP A 289 -3.80 1.12 23.98
C ASP A 289 -4.87 0.34 23.21
N TYR A 290 -5.84 -0.24 23.91
CA TYR A 290 -6.96 -0.99 23.31
C TYR A 290 -6.53 -2.12 22.34
N CYS A 291 -5.32 -2.65 22.50
CA CYS A 291 -4.77 -3.68 21.63
C CYS A 291 -4.90 -5.07 22.27
N LEU A 292 -5.15 -6.08 21.43
CA LEU A 292 -5.27 -7.47 21.85
C LEU A 292 -4.11 -8.30 21.32
N PHE A 293 -3.45 -9.04 22.21
CA PHE A 293 -2.28 -9.86 21.90
C PHE A 293 -2.52 -11.31 22.28
N PHE A 294 -2.42 -12.23 21.33
CA PHE A 294 -2.71 -13.65 21.60
C PHE A 294 -1.76 -14.60 20.86
N LYS A 295 -1.13 -15.52 21.60
CA LYS A 295 -0.20 -16.54 21.05
C LYS A 295 0.98 -15.97 20.27
N ASN A 296 1.44 -14.77 20.61
CA ASN A 296 2.66 -14.19 20.05
C ASN A 296 3.91 -14.77 20.73
N GLY A 297 5.05 -14.80 20.05
CA GLY A 297 6.34 -15.16 20.65
C GLY A 297 6.63 -14.29 21.89
N ALA A 298 6.47 -12.98 21.73
CA ALA A 298 6.29 -12.02 22.81
C ALA A 298 5.27 -10.96 22.37
N ASN A 299 4.48 -10.43 23.31
CA ASN A 299 3.47 -9.43 22.95
C ASN A 299 4.11 -8.10 22.53
N TYR A 300 5.09 -7.63 23.30
CA TYR A 300 5.75 -6.35 23.06
C TYR A 300 7.03 -6.19 23.89
N ASP A 301 7.86 -5.23 23.50
CA ASP A 301 9.04 -4.82 24.27
C ASP A 301 8.72 -4.02 25.55
N LYS A 302 9.64 -4.10 26.52
CA LYS A 302 9.54 -3.30 27.75
C LYS A 302 9.79 -1.82 27.48
N GLY A 303 9.17 -0.95 28.29
CA GLY A 303 9.40 0.49 28.24
C GLY A 303 8.64 1.22 27.13
N LEU A 304 7.60 0.59 26.57
CA LEU A 304 6.58 1.25 25.78
C LEU A 304 5.63 2.04 26.69
N ASN A 305 5.10 3.14 26.19
CA ASN A 305 4.02 3.87 26.83
C ASN A 305 2.69 3.15 26.53
N MET A 306 2.24 2.35 27.50
CA MET A 306 1.03 1.54 27.39
C MET A 306 -0.14 2.23 28.10
N GLY A 307 -1.30 2.25 27.45
CA GLY A 307 -2.55 2.59 28.11
C GLY A 307 -3.05 1.46 29.02
N LYS A 308 -4.26 1.62 29.56
CA LYS A 308 -4.84 0.70 30.56
C LYS A 308 -5.53 -0.52 29.92
N ASN A 309 -5.83 -0.47 28.63
CA ASN A 309 -6.70 -1.42 27.95
C ASN A 309 -5.87 -2.37 27.07
N ILE A 310 -5.04 -3.20 27.70
CA ILE A 310 -4.21 -4.19 26.99
C ILE A 310 -4.76 -5.58 27.27
N PHE A 311 -5.11 -6.30 26.20
CA PHE A 311 -5.82 -7.57 26.28
C PHE A 311 -4.95 -8.74 25.84
N THR A 312 -5.14 -9.91 26.46
CA THR A 312 -4.32 -11.11 26.20
C THR A 312 -5.11 -12.41 26.01
N PHE A 313 -6.38 -12.30 25.64
CA PHE A 313 -7.27 -13.45 25.43
C PHE A 313 -7.44 -13.79 23.94
N ASP A 314 -7.96 -14.97 23.65
CA ASP A 314 -8.24 -15.45 22.29
C ASP A 314 -9.27 -14.54 21.59
N PRO A 315 -8.98 -13.97 20.40
CA PRO A 315 -9.97 -13.20 19.65
C PRO A 315 -11.13 -14.07 19.13
N GLN A 316 -11.00 -15.39 19.09
CA GLN A 316 -12.03 -16.31 18.62
C GLN A 316 -12.53 -15.96 17.22
N TYR A 317 -11.65 -16.03 16.21
CA TYR A 317 -12.06 -15.85 14.82
C TYR A 317 -13.03 -16.96 14.38
N SER A 318 -14.15 -16.57 13.77
CA SER A 318 -15.10 -17.47 13.10
C SER A 318 -14.63 -17.89 11.71
N ASP A 319 -13.77 -17.08 11.09
CA ASP A 319 -13.14 -17.34 9.80
C ASP A 319 -11.71 -16.76 9.82
N THR A 320 -10.72 -17.60 9.56
CA THR A 320 -9.29 -17.25 9.53
C THR A 320 -8.82 -16.71 8.18
N THR A 321 -9.74 -16.56 7.23
CA THR A 321 -9.50 -15.90 5.93
C THR A 321 -9.87 -14.42 6.03
N SER A 322 -11.08 -14.12 6.50
CA SER A 322 -11.55 -12.74 6.70
C SER A 322 -11.22 -12.15 8.07
N TYR A 323 -10.72 -12.97 9.01
CA TYR A 323 -10.50 -12.60 10.42
C TYR A 323 -11.76 -12.05 11.12
N LYS A 324 -12.94 -12.46 10.65
CA LYS A 324 -14.21 -12.13 11.30
C LYS A 324 -14.27 -12.77 12.68
N LEU A 325 -14.49 -11.98 13.72
CA LEU A 325 -14.70 -12.46 15.08
C LEU A 325 -15.99 -13.31 15.19
N SER A 326 -15.94 -14.35 16.02
CA SER A 326 -17.11 -15.11 16.44
C SER A 326 -18.10 -14.19 17.18
N PRO A 327 -19.43 -14.39 17.04
CA PRO A 327 -20.43 -13.58 17.74
C PRO A 327 -20.27 -13.54 19.27
N ASN A 328 -19.63 -14.55 19.86
CA ASN A 328 -19.38 -14.64 21.31
C ASN A 328 -17.97 -14.16 21.70
N SER A 329 -17.20 -13.62 20.75
CA SER A 329 -15.86 -13.14 21.02
C SER A 329 -15.88 -12.00 22.02
N ARG A 330 -15.06 -12.15 23.06
CA ARG A 330 -14.81 -11.08 24.04
C ARG A 330 -14.10 -9.87 23.42
N ALA A 331 -13.57 -9.96 22.19
CA ALA A 331 -12.91 -8.84 21.52
C ALA A 331 -13.93 -7.84 20.93
N ILE A 332 -15.19 -8.24 20.79
CA ILE A 332 -16.26 -7.35 20.33
C ILE A 332 -16.46 -6.22 21.35
N ASP A 333 -16.59 -4.99 20.86
CA ASP A 333 -16.82 -3.75 21.64
C ASP A 333 -15.75 -3.40 22.69
N MET A 334 -14.59 -4.07 22.66
CA MET A 334 -13.48 -3.76 23.57
C MET A 334 -12.58 -2.62 23.09
N GLY A 335 -12.77 -2.13 21.87
CA GLY A 335 -11.99 -1.03 21.30
C GLY A 335 -12.53 0.37 21.65
N ILE A 336 -11.76 1.41 21.32
CA ILE A 336 -12.20 2.81 21.45
C ILE A 336 -12.94 3.29 20.21
N ALA A 337 -14.17 3.78 20.38
CA ALA A 337 -15.09 4.07 19.28
C ALA A 337 -14.65 5.19 18.32
N ALA A 338 -13.77 6.10 18.74
CA ALA A 338 -13.25 7.17 17.90
C ALA A 338 -12.28 6.67 16.79
N TYR A 339 -11.88 5.40 16.84
CA TYR A 339 -10.91 4.78 15.93
C TYR A 339 -11.49 3.46 15.38
N ARG A 340 -12.46 3.55 14.47
CA ARG A 340 -13.12 2.38 13.86
C ARG A 340 -12.55 2.06 12.50
#